data_AF-A0A7C3PSA3-F1
#
_entry.id   AF-A0A7C3PSA3-F1
#
_cell.length_a   1.000
_cell.length_b   1.000
_cell.length_c   1.000
_cell.angle_alpha   90.00
_cell.angle_beta   90.00
_cell.angle_gamma   90.00
#
_symmetry.space_group_name_H-M   'P 1'
#
loop_
_entity.id
_entity.type
_entity.pdbx_description
1 polymer ?
#
loop_
_entity_poly.entity_id
_entity_poly.type
_entity_poly.pdbx_seq_one_letter_code
_entity_poly.pdbx_strand_id
1 'polypeptide(L)'
;PLNHGNNWPTIDCSKSVVYYLNDGVSPSKLCLGVPYYGYDWPTTSNAINATTTGAGTAVVYYNAVPNSQTYGYQWNSPSSTPYYMYQNPGWRQTWYDDEYSLAAKYDMVNFLDIAGIGIWALGYDDGYTACWNAIQDKFTTCAQPQPCSGTFRDLGGPGNYYDNEDWTYTIAPPNASQVTLSFSSFSIENNWDFMYIYDGPSTTSPLVGTYTGTNSPGTVTSTGIALTVRFTSDINTVDQGWSATWSCVQNNLPANLSVTAGTCPVIGVTLNWTNSGNGWFVDVSDDPNFSYFWNKDVSNLTSTVCPGSFCDYPNCNTYLKFEPGTTYYWRIWNGSTQTYGGSFTTPLCAYTDNNCSGTIDDSGGPSGAYAGNEDWTYTIAPTNAATVSINFSAFDLELNYDSLYIYDGASTNAPLIGGYTGMNSPGSITSSGGALTLHFISDPFVENAGFSAAWSCTPLTTAVSELDNVSGIYAYPNPFSGSTTISYSLGSESKVEIKLIDVLGREILLFAEANQQSGEHSLEIDFNELVLAKGIYTLWLSCNGKSSHVKLFAN
;
A
#
# COMPACT_ATOMS: atom_id res chain seq x y z
N PRO A 1 32.66 26.37 -30.88
CA PRO A 1 33.72 25.57 -31.55
C PRO A 1 34.45 26.44 -32.58
N LEU A 2 35.76 26.20 -32.78
CA LEU A 2 36.55 26.89 -33.80
C LEU A 2 36.09 26.42 -35.21
N ASN A 3 36.10 27.32 -36.20
CA ASN A 3 35.89 26.95 -37.60
C ASN A 3 37.22 27.09 -38.34
N HIS A 4 37.43 26.31 -39.39
CA HIS A 4 38.65 26.35 -40.18
C HIS A 4 38.92 27.77 -40.72
N GLY A 5 39.91 28.44 -40.13
CA GLY A 5 40.38 29.77 -40.54
C GLY A 5 39.71 30.97 -39.87
N ASN A 6 38.74 30.80 -38.95
CA ASN A 6 38.08 31.90 -38.23
C ASN A 6 37.75 31.56 -36.76
N ASN A 7 37.74 32.58 -35.89
CA ASN A 7 37.09 32.51 -34.57
C ASN A 7 35.56 32.66 -34.77
N TRP A 8 34.76 31.93 -33.97
CA TRP A 8 33.27 31.80 -33.97
C TRP A 8 32.44 32.67 -34.95
N PRO A 9 31.44 32.10 -35.66
CA PRO A 9 30.26 32.85 -36.08
C PRO A 9 29.39 33.24 -34.87
N THR A 10 28.60 34.30 -35.02
CA THR A 10 27.69 34.93 -34.02
C THR A 10 26.46 34.07 -33.61
N ILE A 11 26.55 32.74 -33.71
CA ILE A 11 25.43 31.80 -33.50
C ILE A 11 25.82 30.74 -32.46
N ASP A 12 25.08 30.72 -31.35
CA ASP A 12 25.13 29.72 -30.28
C ASP A 12 23.79 28.95 -30.18
N CYS A 13 23.70 28.03 -29.21
CA CYS A 13 22.52 27.19 -29.01
C CYS A 13 21.28 28.01 -28.68
N SER A 14 21.40 28.93 -27.71
CA SER A 14 20.29 29.77 -27.24
C SER A 14 19.75 30.62 -28.39
N LYS A 15 20.64 31.31 -29.11
CA LYS A 15 20.28 32.17 -30.25
C LYS A 15 19.59 31.40 -31.37
N SER A 16 20.05 30.18 -31.64
CA SER A 16 19.43 29.30 -32.66
C SER A 16 18.01 28.91 -32.26
N VAL A 17 17.78 28.57 -30.99
CA VAL A 17 16.44 28.22 -30.48
C VAL A 17 15.52 29.44 -30.55
N VAL A 18 15.96 30.58 -30.03
CA VAL A 18 15.21 31.85 -30.05
C VAL A 18 14.83 32.25 -31.48
N TYR A 19 15.75 32.12 -32.44
CA TYR A 19 15.48 32.40 -33.85
C TYR A 19 14.27 31.61 -34.39
N TYR A 20 14.21 30.30 -34.16
CA TYR A 20 13.09 29.47 -34.65
C TYR A 20 11.78 29.74 -33.94
N LEU A 21 11.82 29.99 -32.62
CA LEU A 21 10.63 30.38 -31.86
C LEU A 21 10.04 31.67 -32.42
N ASN A 22 10.89 32.64 -32.75
CA ASN A 22 10.52 33.93 -33.33
C ASN A 22 9.99 33.82 -34.77
N ASP A 23 10.46 32.84 -35.54
CA ASP A 23 9.93 32.53 -36.87
C ASP A 23 8.55 31.82 -36.81
N GLY A 24 8.00 31.61 -35.62
CA GLY A 24 6.66 31.05 -35.38
C GLY A 24 6.64 29.53 -35.22
N VAL A 25 7.81 28.89 -35.01
CA VAL A 25 7.85 27.47 -34.65
C VAL A 25 7.33 27.31 -33.23
N SER A 26 6.27 26.49 -33.08
CA SER A 26 5.72 26.15 -31.76
C SER A 26 6.80 25.51 -30.87
N PRO A 27 6.96 25.93 -29.60
CA PRO A 27 7.92 25.33 -28.66
C PRO A 27 7.81 23.80 -28.60
N SER A 28 6.58 23.29 -28.56
CA SER A 28 6.25 21.85 -28.57
C SER A 28 6.62 21.09 -29.87
N LYS A 29 7.15 21.77 -30.88
CA LYS A 29 7.65 21.18 -32.14
C LYS A 29 9.14 21.42 -32.38
N LEU A 30 9.83 22.06 -31.43
CA LEU A 30 11.25 22.38 -31.54
C LEU A 30 12.06 21.52 -30.57
N CYS A 31 13.04 20.77 -31.07
CA CYS A 31 13.98 20.02 -30.23
C CYS A 31 15.39 20.58 -30.38
N LEU A 32 16.13 20.67 -29.28
CA LEU A 32 17.56 21.02 -29.30
C LEU A 32 18.41 19.81 -29.68
N GLY A 33 19.13 19.89 -30.79
CA GLY A 33 20.14 18.88 -31.13
C GLY A 33 21.36 18.99 -30.20
N VAL A 34 21.68 17.92 -29.46
CA VAL A 34 22.87 17.85 -28.61
C VAL A 34 23.86 16.81 -29.13
N PRO A 35 25.15 17.17 -29.29
CA PRO A 35 26.16 16.23 -29.74
C PRO A 35 26.67 15.40 -28.57
N TYR A 36 26.58 14.07 -28.65
CA TYR A 36 27.28 13.16 -27.73
C TYR A 36 28.71 12.90 -28.22
N TYR A 37 29.40 13.99 -28.59
CA TYR A 37 30.76 13.99 -29.09
C TYR A 37 31.34 15.42 -29.06
N GLY A 38 32.65 15.51 -29.20
CA GLY A 38 33.39 16.74 -29.35
C GLY A 38 34.13 16.84 -30.67
N TYR A 39 34.93 17.88 -30.80
CA TYR A 39 35.88 18.07 -31.89
C TYR A 39 37.25 18.44 -31.37
N ASP A 40 38.26 17.83 -31.98
CA ASP A 40 39.66 18.09 -31.74
C ASP A 40 40.29 18.84 -32.90
N TRP A 41 40.77 20.05 -32.61
CA TRP A 41 41.24 21.02 -33.58
C TRP A 41 42.75 21.21 -33.50
N PRO A 42 43.50 21.07 -34.61
CA PRO A 42 44.87 21.55 -34.67
C PRO A 42 44.88 23.09 -34.65
N THR A 43 45.69 23.69 -33.78
CA THR A 43 45.71 25.14 -33.51
C THR A 43 47.12 25.72 -33.56
N THR A 44 47.23 27.03 -33.74
CA THR A 44 48.51 27.74 -33.76
C THR A 44 49.16 27.85 -32.38
N SER A 45 48.37 27.81 -31.29
CA SER A 45 48.83 27.92 -29.91
C SER A 45 47.81 27.31 -28.92
N ASN A 46 48.14 27.34 -27.62
CA ASN A 46 47.25 26.93 -26.53
C ASN A 46 46.30 28.03 -26.04
N ALA A 47 46.20 29.18 -26.73
CA ALA A 47 45.23 30.20 -26.37
C ALA A 47 43.81 29.77 -26.75
N ILE A 48 42.81 30.01 -25.89
CA ILE A 48 41.41 29.59 -26.08
C ILE A 48 40.74 30.10 -27.37
N ASN A 49 41.33 31.13 -28.00
CA ASN A 49 40.90 31.76 -29.25
C ASN A 49 41.95 31.61 -30.37
N ALA A 50 42.82 30.60 -30.28
CA ALA A 50 43.85 30.33 -31.27
C ALA A 50 43.25 29.93 -32.62
N THR A 51 43.83 30.45 -33.71
CA THR A 51 43.45 30.06 -35.07
C THR A 51 43.71 28.57 -35.31
N THR A 52 42.76 27.90 -35.97
CA THR A 52 42.95 26.51 -36.41
C THR A 52 43.94 26.43 -37.57
N THR A 53 44.82 25.43 -37.58
CA THR A 53 45.78 25.19 -38.66
C THR A 53 45.31 24.13 -39.68
N GLY A 54 44.15 23.53 -39.45
CA GLY A 54 43.56 22.51 -40.30
C GLY A 54 42.16 22.11 -39.85
N ALA A 55 41.55 21.16 -40.56
CA ALA A 55 40.23 20.66 -40.21
C ALA A 55 40.24 19.94 -38.86
N GLY A 56 39.17 20.13 -38.09
CA GLY A 56 38.95 19.41 -36.84
C GLY A 56 38.45 17.99 -37.08
N THR A 57 38.75 17.10 -36.15
CA THR A 57 38.31 15.70 -36.18
C THR A 57 37.30 15.47 -35.05
N ALA A 58 36.20 14.78 -35.32
CA ALA A 58 35.25 14.41 -34.28
C ALA A 58 35.88 13.47 -33.25
N VAL A 59 35.58 13.68 -31.98
CA VAL A 59 36.06 12.86 -30.86
C VAL A 59 34.85 12.43 -30.04
N VAL A 60 34.57 11.13 -30.00
CA VAL A 60 33.48 10.56 -29.17
C VAL A 60 33.87 10.55 -27.69
N TYR A 61 32.89 10.41 -26.79
CA TYR A 61 33.11 10.43 -25.34
C TYR A 61 34.15 9.42 -24.87
N TYR A 62 34.14 8.22 -25.45
CA TYR A 62 35.14 7.18 -25.18
C TYR A 62 36.58 7.70 -25.23
N ASN A 63 36.88 8.61 -26.15
CA ASN A 63 38.21 9.22 -26.27
C ASN A 63 38.30 10.55 -25.52
N ALA A 64 37.25 11.38 -25.56
CA ALA A 64 37.28 12.73 -24.99
C ALA A 64 37.46 12.71 -23.46
N VAL A 65 36.72 11.84 -22.75
CA VAL A 65 36.73 11.81 -21.29
C VAL A 65 38.09 11.35 -20.73
N PRO A 66 38.68 10.21 -21.13
CA PRO A 66 40.01 9.80 -20.65
C PRO A 66 41.12 10.78 -21.06
N ASN A 67 41.03 11.37 -22.25
CA ASN A 67 42.00 12.37 -22.70
C ASN A 67 41.90 13.65 -21.86
N SER A 68 40.71 14.07 -21.44
CA SER A 68 40.55 15.22 -20.54
C SER A 68 41.23 14.99 -19.19
N GLN A 69 41.16 13.77 -18.65
CA GLN A 69 41.85 13.39 -17.42
C GLN A 69 43.38 13.36 -17.61
N THR A 70 43.83 12.97 -18.80
CA THR A 70 45.26 12.87 -19.14
C THR A 70 45.89 14.23 -19.41
N TYR A 71 45.21 15.09 -20.17
CA TYR A 71 45.73 16.37 -20.67
C TYR A 71 45.25 17.58 -19.87
N GLY A 72 44.39 17.37 -18.87
CA GLY A 72 43.89 18.40 -17.96
C GLY A 72 42.56 18.98 -18.43
N TYR A 73 41.50 18.62 -17.72
CA TYR A 73 40.15 19.17 -17.88
C TYR A 73 40.15 20.66 -17.56
N GLN A 74 39.54 21.46 -18.42
CA GLN A 74 39.33 22.89 -18.23
C GLN A 74 37.86 23.24 -18.56
N TRP A 75 37.31 24.24 -17.87
CA TRP A 75 35.95 24.71 -18.10
C TRP A 75 35.95 26.10 -18.74
N ASN A 76 35.31 26.24 -19.90
CA ASN A 76 35.06 27.55 -20.48
C ASN A 76 33.70 28.07 -20.00
N SER A 77 33.72 29.01 -19.06
CA SER A 77 32.49 29.62 -18.53
C SER A 77 31.64 30.30 -19.60
N PRO A 78 32.21 31.02 -20.60
CA PRO A 78 31.44 31.60 -21.70
C PRO A 78 30.61 30.64 -22.52
N SER A 79 31.19 29.52 -22.97
CA SER A 79 30.45 28.54 -23.77
C SER A 79 29.74 27.48 -22.92
N SER A 80 29.96 27.50 -21.59
CA SER A 80 29.56 26.41 -20.68
C SER A 80 29.96 25.04 -21.22
N THR A 81 31.21 24.91 -21.66
CA THR A 81 31.72 23.70 -22.32
C THR A 81 33.10 23.34 -21.76
N PRO A 82 33.38 22.05 -21.51
CA PRO A 82 34.72 21.62 -21.17
C PRO A 82 35.63 21.55 -22.40
N TYR A 83 36.93 21.66 -22.13
CA TYR A 83 37.97 21.46 -23.12
C TYR A 83 39.25 20.98 -22.47
N TYR A 84 40.15 20.46 -23.30
CA TYR A 84 41.53 20.18 -22.91
C TYR A 84 42.48 20.46 -24.07
N MET A 85 43.77 20.60 -23.79
CA MET A 85 44.77 21.02 -24.76
C MET A 85 46.02 20.15 -24.67
N TYR A 86 46.61 19.82 -25.81
CA TYR A 86 47.80 18.98 -25.86
C TYR A 86 48.63 19.23 -27.12
N GLN A 87 49.79 18.57 -27.25
CA GLN A 87 50.66 18.70 -28.43
C GLN A 87 50.85 17.35 -29.12
N ASN A 88 50.56 17.27 -30.44
CA ASN A 88 50.84 16.10 -31.30
C ASN A 88 50.66 16.36 -32.82
N PRO A 89 51.70 16.49 -33.67
CA PRO A 89 53.03 17.07 -33.42
C PRO A 89 53.02 18.62 -33.31
N GLY A 90 51.85 19.23 -33.14
CA GLY A 90 51.63 20.66 -32.84
C GLY A 90 50.49 20.86 -31.85
N TRP A 91 50.11 22.10 -31.52
CA TRP A 91 49.04 22.37 -30.56
C TRP A 91 47.68 21.85 -31.05
N ARG A 92 46.93 21.23 -30.14
CA ARG A 92 45.58 20.74 -30.35
C ARG A 92 44.68 21.17 -29.19
N GLN A 93 43.44 21.49 -29.52
CA GLN A 93 42.40 21.80 -28.54
C GLN A 93 41.18 20.94 -28.82
N THR A 94 40.81 20.11 -27.85
CA THR A 94 39.60 19.31 -27.93
C THR A 94 38.51 19.95 -27.09
N TRP A 95 37.36 20.16 -27.71
CA TRP A 95 36.14 20.69 -27.09
C TRP A 95 35.06 19.62 -27.20
N TYR A 96 34.37 19.31 -26.11
CA TYR A 96 33.36 18.26 -26.09
C TYR A 96 32.25 18.63 -25.11
N ASP A 97 31.09 18.01 -25.22
CA ASP A 97 30.09 18.08 -24.16
C ASP A 97 30.40 17.02 -23.09
N ASP A 98 30.03 17.28 -21.85
CA ASP A 98 30.05 16.41 -20.68
C ASP A 98 28.70 16.51 -19.96
N GLU A 99 28.52 15.80 -18.84
CA GLU A 99 27.27 15.83 -18.08
C GLU A 99 26.88 17.23 -17.59
N TYR A 100 27.85 18.10 -17.30
CA TYR A 100 27.59 19.46 -16.79
C TYR A 100 27.14 20.42 -17.90
N SER A 101 27.85 20.40 -19.02
CA SER A 101 27.51 21.20 -20.20
C SER A 101 26.21 20.74 -20.85
N LEU A 102 25.93 19.43 -20.88
CA LEU A 102 24.62 18.90 -21.28
C LEU A 102 23.52 19.29 -20.29
N ALA A 103 23.74 19.17 -18.98
CA ALA A 103 22.74 19.59 -17.99
C ALA A 103 22.36 21.07 -18.13
N ALA A 104 23.32 21.96 -18.43
CA ALA A 104 23.04 23.37 -18.70
C ALA A 104 22.16 23.57 -19.96
N LYS A 105 22.40 22.79 -21.02
CA LYS A 105 21.55 22.79 -22.22
C LYS A 105 20.16 22.22 -21.94
N TYR A 106 20.06 21.21 -21.09
CA TYR A 106 18.78 20.61 -20.68
C TYR A 106 17.99 21.57 -19.80
N ASP A 107 18.67 22.32 -18.92
CA ASP A 107 18.07 23.41 -18.17
C ASP A 107 17.51 24.46 -19.11
N MET A 108 18.22 24.83 -20.18
CA MET A 108 17.70 25.74 -21.21
C MET A 108 16.47 25.17 -21.94
N VAL A 109 16.45 23.87 -22.25
CA VAL A 109 15.30 23.21 -22.89
C VAL A 109 14.05 23.30 -22.00
N ASN A 110 14.20 22.98 -20.71
CA ASN A 110 13.12 23.09 -19.72
C ASN A 110 12.71 24.56 -19.49
N PHE A 111 13.70 25.45 -19.45
CA PHE A 111 13.51 26.89 -19.27
C PHE A 111 12.70 27.53 -20.40
N LEU A 112 12.96 27.14 -21.64
CA LEU A 112 12.26 27.62 -22.83
C LEU A 112 10.99 26.83 -23.15
N ASP A 113 10.67 25.79 -22.38
CA ASP A 113 9.52 24.89 -22.58
C ASP A 113 9.42 24.35 -24.02
N ILE A 114 10.58 24.00 -24.62
CA ILE A 114 10.64 23.40 -25.95
C ILE A 114 10.51 21.87 -25.87
N ALA A 115 10.16 21.22 -26.97
CA ALA A 115 9.73 19.82 -27.03
C ALA A 115 10.72 18.78 -26.46
N GLY A 116 12.01 19.15 -26.35
CA GLY A 116 13.03 18.30 -25.75
C GLY A 116 14.37 18.39 -26.48
N ILE A 117 15.09 17.27 -26.48
CA ILE A 117 16.40 17.14 -27.13
C ILE A 117 16.40 16.07 -28.22
N GLY A 118 17.28 16.24 -29.20
CA GLY A 118 17.66 15.19 -30.15
C GLY A 118 19.14 14.85 -29.98
N ILE A 119 19.47 13.57 -29.78
CA ILE A 119 20.84 13.14 -29.52
C ILE A 119 21.49 12.60 -30.80
N TRP A 120 22.63 13.17 -31.19
CA TRP A 120 23.48 12.64 -32.27
C TRP A 120 24.85 12.23 -31.70
N ALA A 121 25.22 10.96 -31.66
CA ALA A 121 24.39 9.76 -31.87
C ALA A 121 24.50 8.84 -30.66
N LEU A 122 23.45 8.04 -30.42
CA LEU A 122 23.45 7.04 -29.35
C LEU A 122 24.59 6.03 -29.56
N GLY A 123 25.23 5.60 -28.46
CA GLY A 123 26.33 4.64 -28.46
C GLY A 123 27.72 5.26 -28.54
N TYR A 124 27.84 6.58 -28.70
CA TYR A 124 29.13 7.30 -28.60
C TYR A 124 29.61 7.49 -27.15
N ASP A 125 28.70 7.28 -26.20
CA ASP A 125 28.91 7.31 -24.77
C ASP A 125 29.58 6.03 -24.22
N ASP A 126 29.69 4.94 -24.96
CA ASP A 126 30.41 3.70 -24.58
C ASP A 126 30.23 3.24 -23.12
N GLY A 127 29.01 3.35 -22.58
CA GLY A 127 28.67 2.95 -21.20
C GLY A 127 28.91 4.02 -20.12
N TYR A 128 29.33 5.23 -20.48
CA TYR A 128 29.35 6.38 -19.57
C TYR A 128 27.91 6.82 -19.23
N THR A 129 27.48 6.52 -18.01
CA THR A 129 26.11 6.78 -17.55
C THR A 129 25.85 8.23 -17.14
N ALA A 130 26.89 9.05 -16.95
CA ALA A 130 26.73 10.42 -16.43
C ALA A 130 25.79 11.30 -17.29
N CYS A 131 25.90 11.20 -18.62
CA CYS A 131 25.01 11.93 -19.53
C CYS A 131 23.56 11.38 -19.52
N TRP A 132 23.39 10.08 -19.26
CA TRP A 132 22.08 9.46 -19.10
C TRP A 132 21.43 9.85 -17.77
N ASN A 133 22.22 9.94 -16.69
CA ASN A 133 21.77 10.46 -15.42
C ASN A 133 21.32 11.92 -15.56
N ALA A 134 22.05 12.74 -16.33
CA ALA A 134 21.63 14.12 -16.61
C ALA A 134 20.27 14.19 -17.34
N ILE A 135 19.96 13.24 -18.24
CA ILE A 135 18.62 13.15 -18.85
C ILE A 135 17.58 12.76 -17.79
N GLN A 136 17.89 11.76 -16.97
CA GLN A 136 17.01 11.33 -15.87
C GLN A 136 16.68 12.49 -14.93
N ASP A 137 17.71 13.25 -14.53
CA ASP A 137 17.63 14.36 -13.59
C ASP A 137 16.88 15.57 -14.14
N LYS A 138 16.78 15.73 -15.47
CA LYS A 138 16.21 16.93 -16.10
C LYS A 138 14.88 16.70 -16.82
N PHE A 139 14.61 15.52 -17.35
CA PHE A 139 13.44 15.27 -18.22
C PHE A 139 12.47 14.19 -17.73
N THR A 140 12.74 13.54 -16.60
CA THR A 140 11.86 12.47 -16.09
C THR A 140 11.12 12.89 -14.84
N THR A 141 10.10 12.14 -14.43
CA THR A 141 9.44 12.33 -13.12
C THR A 141 10.34 11.95 -11.94
N CYS A 142 11.48 11.29 -12.21
CA CYS A 142 12.55 11.08 -11.24
C CYS A 142 13.51 12.29 -11.15
N ALA A 143 13.35 13.30 -12.02
CA ALA A 143 14.05 14.56 -11.93
C ALA A 143 13.92 15.10 -10.51
N GLN A 144 15.05 15.45 -9.91
CA GLN A 144 15.00 16.03 -8.57
C GLN A 144 14.11 17.27 -8.64
N PRO A 145 13.09 17.37 -7.76
CA PRO A 145 12.26 18.54 -7.70
C PRO A 145 13.15 19.79 -7.61
N GLN A 146 12.74 20.89 -8.25
CA GLN A 146 13.54 22.12 -8.29
C GLN A 146 14.10 22.37 -6.88
N PRO A 147 15.43 22.44 -6.69
CA PRO A 147 16.06 22.38 -5.37
C PRO A 147 15.60 23.50 -4.44
N CYS A 148 16.06 23.62 -3.19
CA CYS A 148 15.75 24.81 -2.39
C CYS A 148 16.77 25.95 -2.61
N SER A 149 17.55 25.89 -3.70
CA SER A 149 18.48 26.93 -4.12
C SER A 149 18.96 26.72 -5.55
N GLY A 150 19.29 27.80 -6.25
CA GLY A 150 19.90 27.71 -7.59
C GLY A 150 20.39 29.05 -8.14
N THR A 151 20.83 29.04 -9.39
CA THR A 151 21.22 30.24 -10.15
C THR A 151 20.19 30.54 -11.23
N PHE A 152 20.05 31.81 -11.59
CA PHE A 152 19.17 32.29 -12.65
C PHE A 152 19.89 33.37 -13.46
N ARG A 153 20.02 33.19 -14.77
CA ARG A 153 20.76 34.05 -15.70
C ARG A 153 20.00 34.19 -17.01
N ASP A 154 20.32 35.20 -17.81
CA ASP A 154 19.80 35.33 -19.18
C ASP A 154 20.40 34.28 -20.13
N LEU A 155 19.84 34.19 -21.34
CA LEU A 155 20.22 33.23 -22.37
C LEU A 155 21.63 33.46 -22.95
N GLY A 156 22.17 34.68 -22.82
CA GLY A 156 23.51 35.09 -23.23
C GLY A 156 24.61 34.66 -22.26
N GLY A 157 24.25 34.23 -21.05
CA GLY A 157 25.20 33.76 -20.04
C GLY A 157 26.14 34.88 -19.58
N PRO A 158 27.47 34.78 -19.80
CA PRO A 158 28.39 35.89 -19.53
C PRO A 158 28.57 36.84 -20.71
N GLY A 159 27.88 36.61 -21.83
CA GLY A 159 27.76 37.53 -22.95
C GLY A 159 26.57 38.49 -22.79
N ASN A 160 26.17 39.15 -23.87
CA ASN A 160 24.93 39.92 -23.90
C ASN A 160 23.73 38.98 -24.12
N TYR A 161 22.55 39.34 -23.62
CA TYR A 161 21.29 38.66 -23.98
C TYR A 161 20.95 38.86 -25.47
N TYR A 162 19.91 38.20 -25.98
CA TYR A 162 19.52 38.28 -27.39
C TYR A 162 18.35 39.24 -27.63
N ASP A 163 18.28 39.73 -28.86
CA ASP A 163 17.14 40.48 -29.37
C ASP A 163 15.91 39.58 -29.54
N ASN A 164 14.74 40.17 -29.38
CA ASN A 164 13.42 39.57 -29.63
C ASN A 164 13.16 38.32 -28.76
N GLU A 165 13.60 38.33 -27.51
CA GLU A 165 13.24 37.31 -26.52
C GLU A 165 11.85 37.59 -25.93
N ASP A 166 11.05 36.54 -25.70
CA ASP A 166 9.86 36.59 -24.85
C ASP A 166 9.68 35.20 -24.20
N TRP A 167 10.09 35.08 -22.95
CA TRP A 167 9.98 33.82 -22.20
C TRP A 167 9.59 34.07 -20.76
N THR A 168 9.06 33.04 -20.12
CA THR A 168 8.63 33.06 -18.72
C THR A 168 9.25 31.89 -17.97
N TYR A 169 9.75 32.15 -16.77
CA TYR A 169 10.33 31.15 -15.88
C TYR A 169 9.76 31.25 -14.48
N THR A 170 9.40 30.12 -13.87
CA THR A 170 8.81 30.06 -12.54
C THR A 170 9.76 29.32 -11.60
N ILE A 171 10.11 29.97 -10.49
CA ILE A 171 10.89 29.41 -9.39
C ILE A 171 9.88 28.92 -8.35
N ALA A 172 9.59 27.62 -8.34
CA ALA A 172 8.63 27.00 -7.43
C ALA A 172 9.15 25.66 -6.86
N PRO A 173 10.14 25.70 -5.95
CA PRO A 173 10.64 24.51 -5.29
C PRO A 173 9.51 23.78 -4.55
N PRO A 174 9.43 22.45 -4.65
CA PRO A 174 8.47 21.69 -3.88
C PRO A 174 8.66 21.90 -2.38
N ASN A 175 7.52 22.00 -1.70
CA ASN A 175 7.44 22.34 -0.28
C ASN A 175 8.05 23.70 0.08
N ALA A 176 8.31 24.62 -0.84
CA ALA A 176 8.66 25.98 -0.45
C ALA A 176 7.46 26.63 0.28
N SER A 177 7.72 27.26 1.41
CA SER A 177 6.82 28.25 2.03
C SER A 177 7.10 29.66 1.53
N GLN A 178 8.32 29.91 1.10
CA GLN A 178 8.81 31.19 0.63
C GLN A 178 10.00 30.97 -0.32
N VAL A 179 10.14 31.84 -1.31
CA VAL A 179 11.23 31.86 -2.29
C VAL A 179 11.86 33.26 -2.29
N THR A 180 13.18 33.33 -2.34
CA THR A 180 13.94 34.57 -2.47
C THR A 180 14.81 34.52 -3.71
N LEU A 181 14.75 35.56 -4.55
CA LEU A 181 15.57 35.77 -5.74
C LEU A 181 16.45 37.01 -5.52
N SER A 182 17.76 36.88 -5.69
CA SER A 182 18.75 37.94 -5.44
C SER A 182 19.63 38.17 -6.66
N PHE A 183 19.54 39.35 -7.25
CA PHE A 183 20.31 39.75 -8.43
C PHE A 183 21.69 40.28 -8.04
N SER A 184 22.73 39.66 -8.60
CA SER A 184 24.14 40.09 -8.47
C SER A 184 24.56 41.08 -9.57
N SER A 185 23.93 41.02 -10.75
CA SER A 185 24.12 41.96 -11.85
C SER A 185 22.83 42.12 -12.65
N PHE A 186 22.62 43.29 -13.25
CA PHE A 186 21.45 43.61 -14.08
C PHE A 186 21.77 44.79 -15.03
N SER A 187 21.72 44.55 -16.33
CA SER A 187 21.94 45.54 -17.39
C SER A 187 21.18 45.12 -18.65
N ILE A 188 20.02 45.73 -18.89
CA ILE A 188 19.18 45.51 -20.08
C ILE A 188 18.86 46.86 -20.76
N GLU A 189 18.43 46.86 -22.01
CA GLU A 189 18.18 48.11 -22.75
C GLU A 189 17.10 48.94 -22.04
N ASN A 190 17.41 50.21 -21.81
CA ASN A 190 16.56 51.11 -21.06
C ASN A 190 15.32 51.55 -21.86
N ASN A 191 14.13 51.21 -21.35
CA ASN A 191 12.78 51.50 -21.87
C ASN A 191 12.32 50.68 -23.09
N TRP A 192 13.08 49.69 -23.54
CA TRP A 192 12.73 48.84 -24.68
C TRP A 192 12.68 47.37 -24.26
N ASP A 193 13.60 46.99 -23.38
CA ASP A 193 13.66 45.66 -22.80
C ASP A 193 13.20 45.67 -21.34
N PHE A 194 12.46 44.64 -20.96
CA PHE A 194 11.77 44.60 -19.68
C PHE A 194 11.88 43.24 -19.01
N MET A 195 12.20 43.27 -17.72
CA MET A 195 11.98 42.14 -16.81
C MET A 195 10.77 42.42 -15.93
N TYR A 196 9.85 41.46 -15.86
CA TYR A 196 8.68 41.47 -15.00
C TYR A 196 8.85 40.38 -13.94
N ILE A 197 8.65 40.72 -12.68
CA ILE A 197 8.65 39.75 -11.58
C ILE A 197 7.26 39.70 -10.95
N TYR A 198 6.70 38.51 -10.79
CA TYR A 198 5.38 38.26 -10.23
C TYR A 198 5.48 37.41 -8.95
N ASP A 199 4.68 37.75 -7.94
CA ASP A 199 4.61 37.08 -6.64
C ASP A 199 3.64 35.90 -6.67
N GLY A 200 4.09 34.79 -7.26
CA GLY A 200 3.33 33.55 -7.37
C GLY A 200 3.74 32.74 -8.59
N PRO A 201 2.97 31.70 -8.95
CA PRO A 201 3.40 30.67 -9.91
C PRO A 201 3.16 31.00 -11.39
N SER A 202 2.70 32.21 -11.74
CA SER A 202 2.41 32.59 -13.13
C SER A 202 2.46 34.10 -13.35
N THR A 203 2.37 34.51 -14.62
CA THR A 203 2.22 35.93 -15.03
C THR A 203 0.84 36.52 -14.70
N THR A 204 -0.09 35.72 -14.17
CA THR A 204 -1.38 36.20 -13.63
C THR A 204 -1.32 36.52 -12.14
N SER A 205 -0.22 36.17 -11.47
CA SER A 205 0.03 36.51 -10.07
C SER A 205 0.28 38.01 -9.89
N PRO A 206 0.20 38.56 -8.67
CA PRO A 206 0.50 39.97 -8.41
C PRO A 206 1.87 40.38 -8.95
N LEU A 207 1.93 41.44 -9.76
CA LEU A 207 3.18 41.99 -10.26
C LEU A 207 3.96 42.66 -9.12
N VAL A 208 5.17 42.20 -8.86
CA VAL A 208 6.12 42.82 -7.92
C VAL A 208 6.70 44.09 -8.54
N GLY A 209 7.13 44.02 -9.80
CA GLY A 209 7.72 45.16 -10.49
C GLY A 209 8.08 44.88 -11.95
N THR A 210 8.29 45.99 -12.66
CA THR A 210 8.83 46.02 -14.03
C THR A 210 10.16 46.76 -14.00
N TYR A 211 11.19 46.13 -14.56
CA TYR A 211 12.58 46.57 -14.47
C TYR A 211 13.17 46.72 -15.88
N THR A 212 13.99 47.75 -16.07
CA THR A 212 14.64 48.10 -17.35
C THR A 212 15.91 48.91 -17.08
N GLY A 213 16.82 48.99 -18.05
CA GLY A 213 18.10 49.68 -17.86
C GLY A 213 19.01 48.94 -16.88
N THR A 214 19.67 49.70 -16.01
CA THR A 214 20.49 49.19 -14.90
C THR A 214 19.75 49.21 -13.56
N ASN A 215 18.43 49.39 -13.57
CA ASN A 215 17.60 49.41 -12.37
C ASN A 215 17.33 47.99 -11.88
N SER A 216 18.32 47.41 -11.19
CA SER A 216 18.25 46.04 -10.68
C SER A 216 17.06 45.83 -9.73
N PRO A 217 16.37 44.68 -9.80
CA PRO A 217 15.38 44.28 -8.80
C PRO A 217 15.95 44.12 -7.38
N GLY A 218 17.26 43.95 -7.24
CA GLY A 218 17.91 43.67 -5.95
C GLY A 218 17.53 42.29 -5.42
N THR A 219 17.02 42.23 -4.18
CA THR A 219 16.49 40.99 -3.59
C THR A 219 14.98 41.07 -3.52
N VAL A 220 14.31 40.08 -4.12
CA VAL A 220 12.85 39.92 -4.13
C VAL A 220 12.51 38.65 -3.37
N THR A 221 11.60 38.76 -2.40
CA THR A 221 11.12 37.62 -1.60
C THR A 221 9.62 37.48 -1.81
N SER A 222 9.16 36.26 -2.13
CA SER A 222 7.74 35.97 -2.32
C SER A 222 6.94 36.00 -1.02
N THR A 223 5.63 36.20 -1.14
CA THR A 223 4.70 35.99 -0.03
C THR A 223 4.23 34.54 0.09
N GLY A 224 4.43 33.74 -0.97
CA GLY A 224 4.05 32.33 -1.01
C GLY A 224 5.11 31.43 -1.63
N ILE A 225 4.66 30.35 -2.27
CA ILE A 225 5.51 29.21 -2.65
C ILE A 225 6.38 29.42 -3.90
N ALA A 226 6.22 30.55 -4.61
CA ALA A 226 6.82 30.75 -5.91
C ALA A 226 7.07 32.22 -6.28
N LEU A 227 8.01 32.44 -7.19
CA LEU A 227 8.17 33.67 -7.98
C LEU A 227 8.14 33.31 -9.47
N THR A 228 7.53 34.15 -10.29
CA THR A 228 7.59 34.02 -11.76
C THR A 228 8.28 35.23 -12.35
N VAL A 229 9.22 35.00 -13.27
CA VAL A 229 9.94 36.04 -14.02
C VAL A 229 9.56 35.93 -15.49
N ARG A 230 9.23 37.04 -16.13
CA ARG A 230 9.12 37.14 -17.59
C ARG A 230 10.12 38.16 -18.09
N PHE A 231 10.87 37.81 -19.13
CA PHE A 231 11.77 38.75 -19.80
C PHE A 231 11.31 38.96 -21.25
N THR A 232 11.36 40.20 -21.70
CA THR A 232 11.08 40.59 -23.08
C THR A 232 12.17 41.52 -23.60
N SER A 233 12.70 41.27 -24.80
CA SER A 233 13.56 42.20 -25.53
C SER A 233 13.00 42.57 -26.89
N ASP A 234 13.34 43.76 -27.38
CA ASP A 234 12.95 44.23 -28.71
C ASP A 234 13.93 43.73 -29.81
N ILE A 235 13.76 44.19 -31.05
CA ILE A 235 14.54 43.71 -32.21
C ILE A 235 15.92 44.38 -32.37
N ASN A 236 16.34 45.30 -31.50
CA ASN A 236 17.62 45.98 -31.53
C ASN A 236 18.25 46.06 -30.14
N THR A 237 19.54 46.43 -30.08
CA THR A 237 20.29 46.74 -28.86
C THR A 237 20.26 45.67 -27.75
N VAL A 238 21.42 45.08 -27.47
CA VAL A 238 21.55 44.14 -26.35
C VAL A 238 22.67 44.56 -25.40
N ASP A 239 22.46 44.36 -24.11
CA ASP A 239 23.40 44.63 -23.02
C ASP A 239 23.82 43.34 -22.29
N GLN A 240 24.64 43.45 -21.24
CA GLN A 240 25.25 42.33 -20.49
C GLN A 240 24.28 41.42 -19.72
N GLY A 241 22.98 41.70 -19.72
CA GLY A 241 21.96 40.84 -19.12
C GLY A 241 21.98 40.85 -17.58
N TRP A 242 21.69 39.70 -16.97
CA TRP A 242 21.61 39.58 -15.52
C TRP A 242 22.13 38.25 -14.97
N SER A 243 22.50 38.30 -13.69
CA SER A 243 22.85 37.12 -12.91
C SER A 243 22.16 37.22 -11.57
N ALA A 244 21.52 36.14 -11.14
CA ALA A 244 20.85 36.03 -9.86
C ALA A 244 21.05 34.65 -9.24
N THR A 245 20.83 34.57 -7.94
CA THR A 245 20.66 33.32 -7.21
C THR A 245 19.30 33.30 -6.56
N TRP A 246 18.75 32.12 -6.33
CA TRP A 246 17.55 31.97 -5.53
C TRP A 246 17.74 30.94 -4.43
N SER A 247 16.96 31.08 -3.38
CA SER A 247 16.86 30.16 -2.25
C SER A 247 15.41 30.08 -1.78
N CYS A 248 15.08 29.06 -0.99
CA CYS A 248 13.74 28.89 -0.45
C CYS A 248 13.74 28.62 1.06
N VAL A 249 12.58 28.75 1.69
CA VAL A 249 12.32 28.23 3.03
C VAL A 249 11.46 26.98 2.87
N GLN A 250 11.98 25.81 3.22
CA GLN A 250 11.19 24.58 3.16
C GLN A 250 10.12 24.55 4.25
N ASN A 251 8.89 24.30 3.85
CA ASN A 251 7.77 23.91 4.68
C ASN A 251 7.89 22.43 5.01
N ASN A 252 8.56 22.14 6.12
CA ASN A 252 8.66 20.79 6.65
C ASN A 252 7.49 20.50 7.61
N LEU A 253 6.29 21.03 7.41
CA LEU A 253 5.15 20.58 8.20
C LEU A 253 4.62 19.25 7.65
N PRO A 254 4.24 18.28 8.52
CA PRO A 254 3.54 17.09 8.06
C PRO A 254 2.27 17.49 7.30
N ALA A 255 2.04 16.89 6.14
CA ALA A 255 0.85 17.15 5.30
C ALA A 255 0.29 15.85 4.73
N ASN A 256 -0.92 15.89 4.16
CA ASN A 256 -1.57 14.72 3.52
C ASN A 256 -1.64 13.45 4.39
N LEU A 257 -1.92 13.64 5.69
CA LEU A 257 -2.04 12.52 6.64
C LEU A 257 -3.20 11.61 6.22
N SER A 258 -2.93 10.32 6.07
CA SER A 258 -3.91 9.31 5.65
C SER A 258 -3.63 7.96 6.31
N VAL A 259 -4.67 7.13 6.39
CA VAL A 259 -4.61 5.81 7.02
C VAL A 259 -4.97 4.76 5.97
N THR A 260 -4.10 3.77 5.80
CA THR A 260 -4.41 2.54 5.07
C THR A 260 -4.82 1.49 6.11
N ALA A 261 -6.12 1.19 6.15
CA ALA A 261 -6.68 0.22 7.10
C ALA A 261 -6.19 -1.20 6.81
N GLY A 262 -6.00 -1.99 7.87
CA GLY A 262 -5.80 -3.43 7.78
C GLY A 262 -7.05 -4.16 7.32
N THR A 263 -6.85 -5.39 6.87
CA THR A 263 -7.94 -6.32 6.52
C THR A 263 -7.83 -7.53 7.42
N CYS A 264 -8.96 -7.98 7.96
CA CYS A 264 -8.97 -9.18 8.79
C CYS A 264 -8.26 -10.36 8.10
N PRO A 265 -7.51 -11.17 8.84
CA PRO A 265 -7.39 -11.17 10.32
C PRO A 265 -6.45 -10.12 10.93
N VAL A 266 -5.70 -9.37 10.10
CA VAL A 266 -4.73 -8.38 10.57
C VAL A 266 -5.42 -7.04 10.84
N ILE A 267 -5.30 -6.55 12.07
CA ILE A 267 -5.94 -5.30 12.51
C ILE A 267 -5.01 -4.09 12.49
N GLY A 268 -3.71 -4.31 12.23
CA GLY A 268 -2.72 -3.24 12.05
C GLY A 268 -3.03 -2.32 10.87
N VAL A 269 -2.56 -1.08 10.93
CA VAL A 269 -2.74 -0.05 9.89
C VAL A 269 -1.40 0.51 9.44
N THR A 270 -1.38 1.10 8.23
CA THR A 270 -0.26 1.95 7.80
C THR A 270 -0.68 3.41 7.85
N LEU A 271 0.05 4.21 8.61
CA LEU A 271 -0.11 5.66 8.69
C LEU A 271 0.83 6.31 7.68
N ASN A 272 0.30 7.19 6.82
CA ASN A 272 1.04 7.82 5.72
C ASN A 272 0.93 9.34 5.79
N TRP A 273 1.98 10.05 5.39
CA TRP A 273 2.01 11.52 5.29
C TRP A 273 3.04 11.97 4.25
N THR A 274 3.04 13.27 3.95
CA THR A 274 4.07 13.94 3.14
C THR A 274 4.90 14.88 4.01
N ASN A 275 6.12 15.13 3.56
CA ASN A 275 7.20 15.80 4.29
C ASN A 275 7.74 14.96 5.44
N SER A 276 9.01 15.15 5.74
CA SER A 276 9.65 14.49 6.86
C SER A 276 10.65 15.44 7.51
N GLY A 277 11.04 15.10 8.71
CA GLY A 277 12.07 15.83 9.44
C GLY A 277 12.67 14.96 10.51
N ASN A 278 13.84 15.38 10.97
CA ASN A 278 14.51 14.73 12.09
C ASN A 278 13.80 15.06 13.41
N GLY A 279 13.68 14.08 14.30
CA GLY A 279 13.04 14.22 15.62
C GLY A 279 11.51 14.26 15.60
N TRP A 280 10.88 13.71 14.55
CA TRP A 280 9.42 13.63 14.47
C TRP A 280 8.91 12.37 15.15
N PHE A 281 7.73 12.46 15.76
CA PHE A 281 7.05 11.34 16.40
C PHE A 281 5.62 11.22 15.90
N VAL A 282 5.16 9.99 15.70
CA VAL A 282 3.73 9.70 15.57
C VAL A 282 3.21 9.32 16.95
N ASP A 283 2.14 9.98 17.38
CA ASP A 283 1.39 9.63 18.58
C ASP A 283 0.09 8.94 18.17
N VAL A 284 -0.31 7.90 18.90
CA VAL A 284 -1.58 7.17 18.71
C VAL A 284 -2.25 7.00 20.07
N SER A 285 -3.57 7.19 20.13
CA SER A 285 -4.37 7.03 21.34
C SER A 285 -5.80 6.61 20.99
N ASP A 286 -6.46 5.85 21.86
CA ASP A 286 -7.91 5.64 21.84
C ASP A 286 -8.67 6.75 22.60
N ASP A 287 -7.97 7.68 23.27
CA ASP A 287 -8.53 8.92 23.81
C ASP A 287 -8.38 10.07 22.80
N PRO A 288 -9.48 10.68 22.32
CA PRO A 288 -9.42 11.82 21.39
C PRO A 288 -8.68 13.04 21.95
N ASN A 289 -8.55 13.15 23.28
CA ASN A 289 -7.84 14.26 23.92
C ASN A 289 -6.34 13.98 24.11
N PHE A 290 -5.86 12.77 23.78
CA PHE A 290 -4.49 12.33 24.00
C PHE A 290 -4.01 12.55 25.45
N SER A 291 -4.87 12.28 26.45
CA SER A 291 -4.49 12.33 27.88
C SER A 291 -3.40 11.30 28.20
N TYR A 292 -3.37 10.23 27.42
CA TYR A 292 -2.30 9.25 27.29
C TYR A 292 -2.18 8.88 25.82
N PHE A 293 -1.01 8.40 25.41
CA PHE A 293 -0.76 7.98 24.03
C PHE A 293 0.48 7.08 23.98
N TRP A 294 0.58 6.33 22.90
CA TRP A 294 1.78 5.61 22.51
C TRP A 294 2.46 6.37 21.39
N ASN A 295 3.77 6.47 21.42
CA ASN A 295 4.51 7.17 20.38
C ASN A 295 5.63 6.33 19.77
N LYS A 296 6.04 6.74 18.57
CA LYS A 296 7.12 6.12 17.79
C LYS A 296 7.91 7.19 17.07
N ASP A 297 9.24 7.10 17.14
CA ASP A 297 10.14 7.94 16.36
C ASP A 297 9.98 7.61 14.86
N VAL A 298 9.71 8.64 14.06
CA VAL A 298 9.55 8.55 12.61
C VAL A 298 10.46 9.54 11.88
N SER A 299 11.62 9.84 12.47
CA SER A 299 12.61 10.75 11.92
C SER A 299 12.94 10.40 10.46
N ASN A 300 12.75 11.39 9.58
CA ASN A 300 12.97 11.29 8.13
C ASN A 300 12.08 10.26 7.41
N LEU A 301 11.03 9.73 8.06
CA LEU A 301 10.04 8.84 7.44
C LEU A 301 8.81 9.62 6.97
N THR A 302 8.09 9.01 6.02
CA THR A 302 6.80 9.48 5.48
C THR A 302 5.68 8.46 5.66
N SER A 303 5.98 7.32 6.26
CA SER A 303 4.99 6.29 6.61
C SER A 303 5.47 5.45 7.78
N THR A 304 4.54 4.81 8.48
CA THR A 304 4.86 3.80 9.51
C THR A 304 3.71 2.82 9.70
N VAL A 305 4.05 1.55 9.99
CA VAL A 305 3.07 0.54 10.41
C VAL A 305 2.79 0.70 11.90
N CYS A 306 1.51 0.60 12.27
CA CYS A 306 0.98 0.74 13.62
C CYS A 306 0.08 -0.48 13.91
N PRO A 307 0.17 -1.13 15.08
CA PRO A 307 0.79 -0.68 16.33
C PRO A 307 2.30 -1.00 16.48
N GLY A 308 2.95 -1.62 15.48
CA GLY A 308 4.35 -2.04 15.55
C GLY A 308 5.34 -0.98 16.09
N SER A 309 6.01 -1.32 17.19
CA SER A 309 7.00 -0.50 17.92
C SER A 309 6.48 0.79 18.57
N PHE A 310 5.16 1.01 18.65
CA PHE A 310 4.61 2.11 19.44
C PHE A 310 4.62 1.75 20.92
N CYS A 311 5.21 2.59 21.77
CA CYS A 311 5.23 2.36 23.22
C CYS A 311 4.68 3.55 24.00
N ASP A 312 4.25 3.32 25.23
CA ASP A 312 3.58 4.34 26.05
C ASP A 312 4.53 5.50 26.36
N TYR A 313 4.03 6.72 26.16
CA TYR A 313 4.79 7.92 26.50
C TYR A 313 4.56 8.32 27.97
N PRO A 314 5.61 8.75 28.72
CA PRO A 314 7.00 8.95 28.30
C PRO A 314 7.95 7.77 28.57
N ASN A 315 7.45 6.68 29.16
CA ASN A 315 8.32 5.71 29.85
C ASN A 315 8.65 4.46 29.02
N CYS A 316 7.88 4.15 27.99
CA CYS A 316 8.07 2.98 27.13
C CYS A 316 8.09 1.65 27.92
N ASN A 317 7.17 1.49 28.86
CA ASN A 317 7.01 0.29 29.69
C ASN A 317 6.15 -0.80 29.02
N THR A 318 5.28 -0.38 28.10
CA THR A 318 4.26 -1.17 27.44
C THR A 318 4.18 -0.79 25.96
N TYR A 319 3.81 -1.75 25.13
CA TYR A 319 3.63 -1.53 23.71
C TYR A 319 2.13 -1.43 23.39
N LEU A 320 1.82 -0.61 22.40
CA LEU A 320 0.46 -0.47 21.90
C LEU A 320 0.00 -1.83 21.37
N LYS A 321 -1.18 -2.25 21.81
CA LYS A 321 -1.94 -3.35 21.22
C LYS A 321 -3.26 -2.76 20.77
N PHE A 322 -3.63 -3.03 19.53
CA PHE A 322 -4.94 -2.64 19.06
C PHE A 322 -5.99 -3.60 19.57
N GLU A 323 -7.17 -3.06 19.84
CA GLU A 323 -8.36 -3.81 20.22
C GLU A 323 -9.33 -3.82 19.02
N PRO A 324 -9.94 -4.96 18.66
CA PRO A 324 -10.92 -5.02 17.56
C PRO A 324 -12.12 -4.08 17.75
N GLY A 325 -12.54 -3.41 16.67
CA GLY A 325 -13.68 -2.48 16.70
C GLY A 325 -13.44 -1.17 17.46
N THR A 326 -12.20 -0.88 17.86
CA THR A 326 -11.85 0.31 18.65
C THR A 326 -11.39 1.45 17.73
N THR A 327 -11.82 2.67 18.07
CA THR A 327 -11.43 3.88 17.30
C THR A 327 -10.20 4.52 17.91
N TYR A 328 -9.19 4.74 17.08
CA TYR A 328 -7.94 5.38 17.43
C TYR A 328 -7.78 6.73 16.72
N TYR A 329 -7.12 7.64 17.41
CA TYR A 329 -6.74 8.98 16.99
C TYR A 329 -5.22 9.04 16.89
N TRP A 330 -4.71 9.78 15.92
CA TRP A 330 -3.27 9.92 15.74
C TRP A 330 -2.87 11.31 15.29
N ARG A 331 -1.65 11.70 15.62
CA ARG A 331 -1.06 12.99 15.27
C ARG A 331 0.45 12.85 15.07
N ILE A 332 1.04 13.78 14.34
CA ILE A 332 2.48 13.89 14.17
C ILE A 332 2.99 15.10 14.95
N TRP A 333 3.95 14.88 15.83
CA TRP A 333 4.71 15.92 16.51
C TRP A 333 6.03 16.16 15.77
N ASN A 334 6.29 17.39 15.33
CA ASN A 334 7.52 17.75 14.61
C ASN A 334 8.59 18.42 15.48
N GLY A 335 8.43 18.40 16.81
CA GLY A 335 9.27 19.16 17.75
C GLY A 335 8.70 20.53 18.16
N SER A 336 7.66 21.03 17.49
CA SER A 336 7.05 22.34 17.79
C SER A 336 5.53 22.39 17.68
N THR A 337 4.94 21.68 16.72
CA THR A 337 3.51 21.68 16.41
C THR A 337 3.00 20.26 16.20
N GLN A 338 1.72 20.04 16.51
CA GLN A 338 1.01 18.79 16.25
C GLN A 338 0.13 18.91 15.01
N THR A 339 0.29 17.99 14.07
CA THR A 339 -0.60 17.84 12.91
C THR A 339 -1.46 16.60 13.10
N TYR A 340 -2.78 16.76 13.10
CA TYR A 340 -3.73 15.67 13.35
C TYR A 340 -4.10 14.93 12.05
N GLY A 341 -4.09 13.60 12.10
CA GLY A 341 -4.64 12.76 11.06
C GLY A 341 -6.12 12.48 11.28
N GLY A 342 -6.79 11.91 10.27
CA GLY A 342 -8.13 11.36 10.46
C GLY A 342 -8.11 10.15 11.39
N SER A 343 -9.07 10.04 12.31
CA SER A 343 -9.25 8.85 13.14
C SER A 343 -9.57 7.62 12.28
N PHE A 344 -9.27 6.43 12.80
CA PHE A 344 -9.61 5.15 12.16
C PHE A 344 -10.17 4.17 13.19
N THR A 345 -10.94 3.19 12.73
CA THR A 345 -11.50 2.13 13.57
C THR A 345 -10.94 0.80 13.08
N THR A 346 -10.39 0.01 13.99
CA THR A 346 -9.89 -1.34 13.69
C THR A 346 -11.07 -2.25 13.32
N PRO A 347 -10.88 -3.23 12.43
CA PRO A 347 -11.95 -4.17 12.10
C PRO A 347 -12.25 -5.10 13.30
N LEU A 348 -13.46 -5.65 13.35
CA LEU A 348 -13.91 -6.51 14.46
C LEU A 348 -13.33 -7.94 14.40
N CYS A 349 -13.05 -8.43 13.20
CA CYS A 349 -12.52 -9.78 12.92
C CYS A 349 -13.16 -10.91 13.74
N ALA A 350 -14.49 -10.99 13.69
CA ALA A 350 -15.26 -12.04 14.34
C ALA A 350 -16.00 -12.90 13.32
N TYR A 351 -15.87 -14.22 13.45
CA TYR A 351 -16.44 -15.22 12.54
C TYR A 351 -17.28 -16.24 13.32
N THR A 352 -18.31 -16.79 12.67
CA THR A 352 -19.14 -17.86 13.25
C THR A 352 -19.37 -18.95 12.22
N ASP A 353 -19.09 -20.19 12.59
CA ASP A 353 -19.39 -21.38 11.81
C ASP A 353 -20.52 -22.18 12.48
N ASN A 354 -21.57 -22.46 11.70
CA ASN A 354 -22.76 -23.19 12.14
C ASN A 354 -22.81 -24.64 11.62
N ASN A 355 -21.79 -25.10 10.89
CA ASN A 355 -21.69 -26.46 10.38
C ASN A 355 -21.38 -27.44 11.53
N CYS A 356 -21.56 -28.74 11.33
CA CYS A 356 -21.23 -29.75 12.36
C CYS A 356 -19.85 -30.41 12.15
N SER A 357 -19.07 -29.90 11.19
CA SER A 357 -17.69 -30.31 10.96
C SER A 357 -16.99 -29.27 10.10
N GLY A 358 -15.68 -29.12 10.29
CA GLY A 358 -14.87 -28.22 9.49
C GLY A 358 -13.39 -28.29 9.83
N THR A 359 -12.62 -27.42 9.20
CA THR A 359 -11.21 -27.18 9.49
C THR A 359 -10.99 -25.71 9.74
N ILE A 360 -9.95 -25.39 10.52
CA ILE A 360 -9.50 -24.02 10.75
C ILE A 360 -7.98 -24.01 10.78
N ASP A 361 -7.42 -23.04 10.08
CA ASP A 361 -6.01 -22.70 10.05
C ASP A 361 -5.86 -21.25 10.51
N ASP A 362 -4.65 -20.85 10.90
CA ASP A 362 -4.30 -19.44 11.05
C ASP A 362 -4.24 -18.70 9.69
N SER A 363 -3.89 -17.41 9.70
CA SER A 363 -3.91 -16.58 8.48
C SER A 363 -2.91 -17.03 7.40
N GLY A 364 -1.85 -17.75 7.77
CA GLY A 364 -0.90 -18.37 6.84
C GLY A 364 -1.46 -19.57 6.10
N GLY A 365 -2.63 -20.07 6.51
CA GLY A 365 -3.21 -21.31 6.02
C GLY A 365 -2.41 -22.53 6.49
N PRO A 366 -2.65 -23.73 5.90
CA PRO A 366 -2.16 -25.00 6.45
C PRO A 366 -0.64 -25.21 6.33
N SER A 367 0.10 -24.30 5.69
CA SER A 367 1.54 -24.43 5.46
C SER A 367 2.33 -23.12 5.54
N GLY A 368 1.66 -22.01 5.86
CA GLY A 368 2.27 -20.68 5.99
C GLY A 368 2.43 -20.28 7.45
N ALA A 369 3.21 -19.23 7.69
CA ALA A 369 3.24 -18.59 9.00
C ALA A 369 2.05 -17.62 9.13
N TYR A 370 1.53 -17.44 10.34
CA TYR A 370 0.55 -16.38 10.61
C TYR A 370 1.18 -15.00 10.43
N ALA A 371 0.37 -13.97 10.31
CA ALA A 371 0.80 -12.59 10.19
C ALA A 371 0.88 -11.94 11.59
N GLY A 372 1.75 -10.94 11.73
CA GLY A 372 1.77 -10.09 12.92
C GLY A 372 0.56 -9.16 13.01
N ASN A 373 0.21 -8.74 14.22
CA ASN A 373 -0.93 -7.86 14.54
C ASN A 373 -2.30 -8.45 14.18
N GLU A 374 -2.48 -9.74 14.39
CA GLU A 374 -3.78 -10.39 14.34
C GLU A 374 -4.50 -10.26 15.68
N ASP A 375 -5.81 -10.03 15.61
CA ASP A 375 -6.72 -10.22 16.72
C ASP A 375 -8.08 -10.60 16.13
N TRP A 376 -8.45 -11.87 16.26
CA TRP A 376 -9.69 -12.37 15.70
C TRP A 376 -10.32 -13.47 16.55
N THR A 377 -11.64 -13.57 16.45
CA THR A 377 -12.43 -14.60 17.11
C THR A 377 -13.13 -15.50 16.11
N TYR A 378 -13.12 -16.80 16.34
CA TYR A 378 -13.81 -17.78 15.53
C TYR A 378 -14.68 -18.67 16.41
N THR A 379 -15.99 -18.57 16.24
CA THR A 379 -16.98 -19.28 17.05
C THR A 379 -17.56 -20.44 16.27
N ILE A 380 -17.37 -21.66 16.75
CA ILE A 380 -18.04 -22.86 16.24
C ILE A 380 -19.30 -23.06 17.09
N ALA A 381 -20.48 -22.81 16.52
CA ALA A 381 -21.76 -22.88 17.24
C ALA A 381 -22.88 -23.52 16.38
N PRO A 382 -22.80 -24.83 16.10
CA PRO A 382 -23.80 -25.51 15.29
C PRO A 382 -25.14 -25.56 16.04
N THR A 383 -26.24 -25.26 15.36
CA THR A 383 -27.56 -25.02 16.00
C THR A 383 -28.09 -26.21 16.82
N ASN A 384 -27.64 -27.44 16.54
CA ASN A 384 -28.09 -28.65 17.22
C ASN A 384 -26.92 -29.48 17.78
N ALA A 385 -25.79 -28.88 18.15
CA ALA A 385 -24.69 -29.62 18.76
C ALA A 385 -24.93 -29.83 20.27
N ALA A 386 -24.74 -31.04 20.76
CA ALA A 386 -24.59 -31.36 22.17
C ALA A 386 -23.19 -31.00 22.66
N THR A 387 -22.18 -31.35 21.85
CA THR A 387 -20.77 -31.02 22.07
C THR A 387 -20.09 -30.71 20.75
N VAL A 388 -18.98 -29.97 20.81
CA VAL A 388 -18.06 -29.72 19.71
C VAL A 388 -16.68 -30.23 20.14
N SER A 389 -16.06 -31.05 19.31
CA SER A 389 -14.71 -31.57 19.51
C SER A 389 -13.78 -31.03 18.43
N ILE A 390 -12.67 -30.40 18.83
CA ILE A 390 -11.61 -29.89 17.96
C ILE A 390 -10.30 -30.63 18.23
N ASN A 391 -9.56 -30.95 17.17
CA ASN A 391 -8.28 -31.63 17.22
C ASN A 391 -7.25 -30.84 16.42
N PHE A 392 -6.16 -30.44 17.07
CA PHE A 392 -5.07 -29.70 16.45
C PHE A 392 -4.01 -30.67 15.90
N SER A 393 -3.78 -30.62 14.59
CA SER A 393 -2.76 -31.42 13.89
C SER A 393 -1.39 -30.74 13.81
N ALA A 394 -1.34 -29.41 13.93
CA ALA A 394 -0.11 -28.61 13.98
C ALA A 394 -0.29 -27.44 14.96
N PHE A 395 0.79 -27.05 15.65
CA PHE A 395 0.79 -25.94 16.60
C PHE A 395 2.21 -25.42 16.87
N ASP A 396 2.49 -24.18 16.48
CA ASP A 396 3.76 -23.48 16.65
C ASP A 396 3.55 -21.95 16.67
N LEU A 397 3.41 -21.37 17.86
CA LEU A 397 3.24 -19.92 18.09
C LEU A 397 4.50 -19.30 18.71
N GLU A 398 4.64 -17.98 18.71
CA GLU A 398 5.72 -17.33 19.48
C GLU A 398 5.49 -17.52 20.98
N LEU A 399 6.49 -18.06 21.68
CA LEU A 399 6.38 -18.41 23.09
C LEU A 399 6.22 -17.18 24.00
N ASN A 400 5.06 -17.07 24.63
CA ASN A 400 4.60 -16.02 25.57
C ASN A 400 4.20 -14.66 24.96
N TYR A 401 4.26 -14.51 23.63
CA TYR A 401 3.92 -13.25 22.95
C TYR A 401 2.64 -13.41 22.13
N ASP A 402 2.54 -14.52 21.40
CA ASP A 402 1.35 -14.89 20.65
C ASP A 402 0.57 -15.98 21.36
N SER A 403 -0.76 -15.89 21.29
CA SER A 403 -1.62 -16.74 22.09
C SER A 403 -2.89 -17.12 21.35
N LEU A 404 -3.21 -18.42 21.40
CA LEU A 404 -4.53 -18.93 21.09
C LEU A 404 -5.28 -19.21 22.40
N TYR A 405 -6.39 -18.52 22.61
CA TYR A 405 -7.32 -18.80 23.72
C TYR A 405 -8.51 -19.60 23.21
N ILE A 406 -8.93 -20.59 24.00
CA ILE A 406 -10.07 -21.44 23.68
C ILE A 406 -11.08 -21.38 24.83
N TYR A 407 -12.34 -21.08 24.50
CA TYR A 407 -13.43 -20.89 25.44
C TYR A 407 -14.54 -21.93 25.23
N ASP A 408 -15.08 -22.45 26.33
CA ASP A 408 -16.17 -23.43 26.37
C ASP A 408 -17.54 -22.77 26.23
N GLY A 409 -17.84 -22.27 25.03
CA GLY A 409 -19.11 -21.62 24.70
C GLY A 409 -19.04 -20.76 23.45
N ALA A 410 -20.09 -19.95 23.22
CA ALA A 410 -20.29 -19.18 21.99
C ALA A 410 -19.74 -17.73 22.02
N SER A 411 -18.86 -17.42 22.96
CA SER A 411 -18.14 -16.13 23.00
C SER A 411 -16.91 -16.18 23.92
N THR A 412 -16.08 -15.15 23.88
CA THR A 412 -14.95 -14.94 24.81
C THR A 412 -15.38 -14.65 26.26
N ASN A 413 -16.66 -14.46 26.53
CA ASN A 413 -17.22 -14.38 27.90
C ASN A 413 -17.50 -15.76 28.52
N ALA A 414 -17.39 -16.84 27.73
CA ALA A 414 -17.58 -18.20 28.23
C ALA A 414 -16.38 -18.66 29.09
N PRO A 415 -16.48 -19.78 29.84
CA PRO A 415 -15.34 -20.29 30.61
C PRO A 415 -14.10 -20.56 29.74
N LEU A 416 -12.95 -20.00 30.12
CA LEU A 416 -11.68 -20.24 29.43
C LEU A 416 -11.22 -21.68 29.70
N ILE A 417 -10.99 -22.46 28.63
CA ILE A 417 -10.40 -23.80 28.69
C ILE A 417 -8.87 -23.67 28.88
N GLY A 418 -8.24 -22.79 28.09
CA GLY A 418 -6.81 -22.53 28.18
C GLY A 418 -6.33 -21.45 27.22
N GLY A 419 -5.17 -20.89 27.53
CA GLY A 419 -4.36 -20.07 26.62
C GLY A 419 -3.10 -20.83 26.25
N TYR A 420 -2.82 -20.91 24.96
CA TYR A 420 -1.77 -21.76 24.39
C TYR A 420 -0.78 -20.90 23.60
N THR A 421 0.50 -21.21 23.75
CA THR A 421 1.62 -20.47 23.15
C THR A 421 2.82 -21.40 22.95
N GLY A 422 3.79 -21.02 22.12
CA GLY A 422 4.90 -21.89 21.73
C GLY A 422 4.44 -23.11 20.94
N MET A 423 5.18 -24.21 21.05
CA MET A 423 4.82 -25.52 20.48
C MET A 423 3.92 -26.37 21.40
N ASN A 424 3.32 -25.78 22.44
CA ASN A 424 2.49 -26.50 23.41
C ASN A 424 1.07 -26.70 22.87
N SER A 425 0.92 -27.69 21.98
CA SER A 425 -0.37 -27.98 21.37
C SER A 425 -1.46 -28.29 22.42
N PRO A 426 -2.68 -27.71 22.29
CA PRO A 426 -3.83 -28.09 23.09
C PRO A 426 -4.28 -29.54 22.88
N GLY A 427 -3.86 -30.20 21.80
CA GLY A 427 -4.28 -31.56 21.46
C GLY A 427 -5.76 -31.61 21.05
N SER A 428 -6.53 -32.50 21.68
CA SER A 428 -7.98 -32.63 21.44
C SER A 428 -8.77 -32.00 22.58
N ILE A 429 -9.67 -31.09 22.25
CA ILE A 429 -10.58 -30.41 23.18
C ILE A 429 -12.02 -30.77 22.81
N THR A 430 -12.86 -31.01 23.81
CA THR A 430 -14.31 -31.18 23.62
C THR A 430 -15.04 -30.23 24.58
N SER A 431 -15.94 -29.41 24.05
CA SER A 431 -16.77 -28.52 24.85
C SER A 431 -17.76 -29.28 25.73
N SER A 432 -18.19 -28.65 26.82
CA SER A 432 -19.28 -29.15 27.65
C SER A 432 -20.67 -28.89 27.06
N GLY A 433 -20.76 -27.97 26.09
CA GLY A 433 -21.99 -27.64 25.37
C GLY A 433 -21.81 -27.55 23.85
N GLY A 434 -22.84 -27.07 23.14
CA GLY A 434 -22.87 -27.03 21.68
C GLY A 434 -21.99 -26.00 20.99
N ALA A 435 -21.02 -25.38 21.68
CA ALA A 435 -20.17 -24.35 21.07
C ALA A 435 -18.75 -24.32 21.65
N LEU A 436 -17.80 -23.90 20.82
CA LEU A 436 -16.42 -23.54 21.16
C LEU A 436 -16.06 -22.20 20.52
N THR A 437 -15.34 -21.34 21.22
CA THR A 437 -14.82 -20.08 20.66
C THR A 437 -13.30 -20.06 20.74
N LEU A 438 -12.65 -19.77 19.61
CA LEU A 438 -11.22 -19.55 19.51
C LEU A 438 -10.96 -18.04 19.42
N HIS A 439 -9.93 -17.55 20.10
CA HIS A 439 -9.45 -16.17 20.00
C HIS A 439 -7.94 -16.19 19.82
N PHE A 440 -7.46 -15.79 18.64
CA PHE A 440 -6.05 -15.73 18.34
C PHE A 440 -5.57 -14.28 18.34
N ILE A 441 -4.44 -14.05 19.01
CA ILE A 441 -3.79 -12.74 19.10
C ILE A 441 -2.30 -12.94 18.76
N SER A 442 -1.79 -12.14 17.82
CA SER A 442 -0.36 -12.04 17.52
C SER A 442 0.18 -10.63 17.71
N ASP A 443 1.42 -10.53 18.17
CA ASP A 443 2.13 -9.27 18.26
C ASP A 443 2.73 -8.86 16.88
N PRO A 444 3.36 -7.68 16.75
CA PRO A 444 3.91 -7.23 15.47
C PRO A 444 5.16 -7.96 14.98
N PHE A 445 5.72 -8.89 15.75
CA PHE A 445 7.03 -9.50 15.54
C PHE A 445 6.95 -11.03 15.61
N VAL A 446 7.93 -11.70 15.00
CA VAL A 446 8.13 -13.15 15.05
C VAL A 446 6.89 -13.97 14.62
N GLU A 447 6.85 -14.28 13.33
CA GLU A 447 5.78 -15.08 12.73
C GLU A 447 6.23 -16.56 12.63
N ASN A 448 5.64 -17.44 13.44
CA ASN A 448 5.89 -18.89 13.39
C ASN A 448 4.87 -19.63 12.51
N ALA A 449 5.04 -20.94 12.34
CA ALA A 449 4.24 -21.76 11.42
C ALA A 449 2.75 -21.93 11.79
N GLY A 450 2.32 -21.45 12.96
CA GLY A 450 0.91 -21.32 13.30
C GLY A 450 0.24 -22.62 13.71
N PHE A 451 -1.04 -22.78 13.40
CA PHE A 451 -1.82 -23.94 13.79
C PHE A 451 -2.83 -24.38 12.74
N SER A 452 -3.10 -25.68 12.75
CA SER A 452 -4.14 -26.29 11.91
C SER A 452 -4.95 -27.28 12.74
N ALA A 453 -6.26 -27.20 12.62
CA ALA A 453 -7.19 -28.02 13.37
C ALA A 453 -8.40 -28.46 12.56
N ALA A 454 -8.93 -29.63 12.91
CA ALA A 454 -10.20 -30.15 12.42
C ALA A 454 -11.17 -30.30 13.58
N TRP A 455 -12.44 -30.00 13.34
CA TRP A 455 -13.48 -30.11 14.36
C TRP A 455 -14.71 -30.83 13.83
N SER A 456 -15.46 -31.41 14.76
CA SER A 456 -16.75 -32.07 14.50
C SER A 456 -17.67 -31.88 15.70
N CYS A 457 -18.98 -31.96 15.48
CA CYS A 457 -19.97 -31.83 16.53
C CYS A 457 -20.72 -33.15 16.75
N THR A 458 -21.14 -33.38 17.98
CA THR A 458 -22.09 -34.46 18.29
C THR A 458 -23.48 -33.82 18.33
N PRO A 459 -24.44 -34.22 17.49
CA PRO A 459 -25.78 -33.64 17.53
C PRO A 459 -26.49 -33.93 18.87
N LEU A 460 -27.31 -32.99 19.33
CA LEU A 460 -28.35 -33.23 20.34
C LEU A 460 -29.30 -34.29 19.78
N THR A 461 -29.25 -35.49 20.35
CA THR A 461 -30.17 -36.57 19.99
C THR A 461 -31.53 -36.28 20.63
N THR A 462 -32.42 -35.63 19.88
CA THR A 462 -33.85 -35.51 20.26
C THR A 462 -34.71 -36.64 19.70
N ALA A 463 -34.13 -37.79 19.31
CA ALA A 463 -34.87 -38.88 18.68
C ALA A 463 -34.96 -40.11 19.58
N VAL A 464 -36.21 -40.47 19.93
CA VAL A 464 -36.62 -41.86 20.14
C VAL A 464 -36.07 -42.69 18.99
N SER A 465 -35.31 -43.74 19.30
CA SER A 465 -34.69 -44.62 18.30
C SER A 465 -35.77 -45.40 17.53
N GLU A 466 -36.08 -45.01 16.29
CA GLU A 466 -36.79 -45.89 15.36
C GLU A 466 -35.85 -47.03 14.92
N LEU A 467 -36.41 -48.24 14.75
CA LEU A 467 -35.61 -49.46 14.81
C LEU A 467 -35.65 -50.40 13.62
N ASP A 468 -34.46 -50.86 13.24
CA ASP A 468 -34.13 -51.89 12.24
C ASP A 468 -34.41 -53.37 12.65
N ASN A 469 -34.84 -53.68 13.89
CA ASN A 469 -34.99 -55.08 14.37
C ASN A 469 -36.44 -55.63 14.39
N VAL A 470 -37.44 -54.87 13.93
CA VAL A 470 -38.81 -55.37 13.76
C VAL A 470 -39.18 -55.18 12.30
N SER A 471 -39.18 -56.26 11.52
CA SER A 471 -39.72 -56.27 10.17
C SER A 471 -41.15 -56.79 10.17
N GLY A 472 -42.01 -56.15 9.38
CA GLY A 472 -43.34 -56.69 9.08
C GLY A 472 -44.34 -56.67 10.23
N ILE A 473 -44.36 -55.64 11.10
CA ILE A 473 -45.54 -55.43 11.94
C ILE A 473 -46.71 -54.93 11.07
N TYR A 474 -47.77 -55.71 10.96
CA TYR A 474 -48.99 -55.31 10.26
C TYR A 474 -50.23 -55.88 10.95
N ALA A 475 -51.36 -55.23 10.72
CA ALA A 475 -52.65 -55.61 11.26
C ALA A 475 -53.60 -55.95 10.12
N TYR A 476 -54.25 -57.11 10.18
CA TYR A 476 -55.28 -57.50 9.22
C TYR A 476 -56.42 -58.30 9.89
N PRO A 477 -57.69 -58.00 9.58
CA PRO A 477 -58.15 -56.88 8.77
C PRO A 477 -57.92 -55.52 9.46
N ASN A 478 -57.57 -54.48 8.69
CA ASN A 478 -57.49 -53.11 9.18
C ASN A 478 -57.86 -52.15 8.03
N PRO A 479 -59.01 -51.46 8.06
CA PRO A 479 -59.99 -51.38 9.17
C PRO A 479 -60.73 -52.68 9.50
N PHE A 480 -61.26 -52.80 10.72
CA PHE A 480 -61.99 -53.99 11.22
C PHE A 480 -63.24 -53.62 12.03
N SER A 481 -64.17 -54.57 12.21
CA SER A 481 -65.48 -54.37 12.89
C SER A 481 -65.74 -55.37 14.02
N GLY A 482 -64.67 -55.95 14.58
CA GLY A 482 -64.74 -56.89 15.69
C GLY A 482 -63.34 -57.20 16.23
N SER A 483 -62.59 -58.05 15.52
CA SER A 483 -61.19 -58.33 15.82
C SER A 483 -60.23 -57.99 14.68
N THR A 484 -58.96 -57.77 15.02
CA THR A 484 -57.84 -57.69 14.08
C THR A 484 -56.70 -58.56 14.58
N THR A 485 -55.97 -59.21 13.67
CA THR A 485 -54.75 -59.94 14.01
C THR A 485 -53.53 -59.10 13.71
N ILE A 486 -52.64 -58.97 14.69
CA ILE A 486 -51.33 -58.35 14.57
C ILE A 486 -50.33 -59.45 14.27
N SER A 487 -49.54 -59.28 13.21
CA SER A 487 -48.43 -60.17 12.87
C SER A 487 -47.12 -59.39 12.92
N TYR A 488 -46.05 -60.00 13.44
CA TYR A 488 -44.70 -59.42 13.48
C TYR A 488 -43.63 -60.51 13.52
N SER A 489 -42.43 -60.20 13.01
CA SER A 489 -41.29 -61.12 12.99
C SER A 489 -40.18 -60.65 13.93
N LEU A 490 -39.60 -61.58 14.69
CA LEU A 490 -38.46 -61.34 15.58
C LEU A 490 -37.19 -61.98 15.01
N GLY A 491 -36.14 -61.17 14.77
CA GLY A 491 -34.85 -61.67 14.29
C GLY A 491 -34.05 -62.50 15.31
N SER A 492 -34.32 -62.32 16.61
CA SER A 492 -33.69 -63.03 17.73
C SER A 492 -34.64 -63.13 18.92
N GLU A 493 -34.40 -64.06 19.85
CA GLU A 493 -35.13 -64.10 21.12
C GLU A 493 -35.04 -62.73 21.83
N SER A 494 -36.19 -62.16 22.17
CA SER A 494 -36.27 -60.78 22.68
C SER A 494 -37.40 -60.60 23.68
N LYS A 495 -37.23 -59.67 24.64
CA LYS A 495 -38.33 -59.25 25.51
C LYS A 495 -39.27 -58.33 24.72
N VAL A 496 -40.50 -58.78 24.49
CA VAL A 496 -41.53 -58.07 23.75
C VAL A 496 -42.60 -57.54 24.69
N GLU A 497 -42.95 -56.26 24.51
CA GLU A 497 -44.03 -55.56 25.18
C GLU A 497 -45.00 -55.01 24.12
N ILE A 498 -46.29 -55.34 24.18
CA ILE A 498 -47.30 -54.86 23.22
C ILE A 498 -48.40 -54.12 23.96
N LYS A 499 -48.62 -52.85 23.60
CA LYS A 499 -49.59 -51.94 24.23
C LYS A 499 -50.54 -51.34 23.21
N LEU A 500 -51.78 -51.08 23.63
CA LEU A 500 -52.74 -50.29 22.89
C LEU A 500 -52.85 -48.89 23.49
N ILE A 501 -52.80 -47.88 22.65
CA ILE A 501 -52.83 -46.48 23.05
C ILE A 501 -53.95 -45.77 22.29
N ASP A 502 -54.73 -44.92 22.98
CA ASP A 502 -55.73 -44.08 22.32
C ASP A 502 -55.10 -42.86 21.61
N VAL A 503 -55.89 -42.10 20.87
CA VAL A 503 -55.44 -40.87 20.18
C VAL A 503 -54.92 -39.77 21.11
N LEU A 504 -55.18 -39.86 22.42
CA LEU A 504 -54.71 -38.91 23.44
C LEU A 504 -53.40 -39.38 24.10
N GLY A 505 -52.83 -40.50 23.66
CA GLY A 505 -51.60 -41.04 24.22
C GLY A 505 -51.79 -41.83 25.51
N ARG A 506 -53.03 -42.16 25.90
CA ARG A 506 -53.31 -42.96 27.11
C ARG A 506 -53.18 -44.44 26.78
N GLU A 507 -52.40 -45.16 27.60
CA GLU A 507 -52.33 -46.61 27.56
C GLU A 507 -53.67 -47.21 27.97
N ILE A 508 -54.27 -47.98 27.06
CA ILE A 508 -55.55 -48.64 27.26
C ILE A 508 -55.35 -50.04 27.83
N LEU A 509 -54.40 -50.79 27.24
CA LEU A 509 -54.17 -52.19 27.60
C LEU A 509 -52.75 -52.63 27.24
N LEU A 510 -52.19 -53.51 28.06
CA LEU A 510 -50.98 -54.28 27.80
C LEU A 510 -51.38 -55.71 27.40
N PHE A 511 -51.08 -56.12 26.16
CA PHE A 511 -51.44 -57.43 25.64
C PHE A 511 -50.39 -58.50 25.92
N ALA A 512 -49.12 -58.12 25.95
CA ALA A 512 -48.01 -59.05 26.19
C ALA A 512 -46.85 -58.30 26.84
N GLU A 513 -46.20 -58.93 27.82
CA GLU A 513 -44.88 -58.56 28.32
C GLU A 513 -44.10 -59.84 28.65
N ALA A 514 -43.37 -60.38 27.67
CA ALA A 514 -42.68 -61.65 27.83
C ALA A 514 -41.48 -61.78 26.89
N ASN A 515 -40.56 -62.69 27.21
CA ASN A 515 -39.53 -63.11 26.27
C ASN A 515 -40.16 -64.03 25.22
N GLN A 516 -40.00 -63.66 23.94
CA GLN A 516 -40.48 -64.41 22.80
C GLN A 516 -39.30 -64.89 21.96
N GLN A 517 -39.37 -66.14 21.48
CA GLN A 517 -38.35 -66.75 20.62
C GLN A 517 -38.29 -66.07 19.25
N SER A 518 -37.20 -66.24 18.50
CA SER A 518 -37.12 -65.73 17.12
C SER A 518 -38.15 -66.41 16.20
N GLY A 519 -38.58 -65.69 15.16
CA GLY A 519 -39.59 -66.15 14.19
C GLY A 519 -40.85 -65.29 14.14
N GLU A 520 -41.86 -65.79 13.44
CA GLU A 520 -43.15 -65.13 13.26
C GLU A 520 -44.04 -65.29 14.49
N HIS A 521 -44.66 -64.19 14.91
CA HIS A 521 -45.63 -64.14 16.00
C HIS A 521 -46.91 -63.49 15.52
N SER A 522 -48.02 -63.89 16.14
CA SER A 522 -49.31 -63.24 15.91
C SER A 522 -50.13 -63.14 17.18
N LEU A 523 -50.88 -62.04 17.29
CA LEU A 523 -51.75 -61.73 18.40
C LEU A 523 -53.10 -61.26 17.84
N GLU A 524 -54.18 -61.93 18.20
CA GLU A 524 -55.53 -61.46 17.90
C GLU A 524 -55.97 -60.44 18.96
N ILE A 525 -56.54 -59.32 18.51
CA ILE A 525 -57.13 -58.30 19.36
C ILE A 525 -58.62 -58.23 19.03
N ASP A 526 -59.48 -58.66 19.95
CA ASP A 526 -60.93 -58.51 19.86
C ASP A 526 -61.39 -57.24 20.57
N PHE A 527 -61.88 -56.27 19.80
CA PHE A 527 -62.34 -54.98 20.32
C PHE A 527 -63.73 -55.06 20.97
N ASN A 528 -64.52 -56.11 20.69
CA ASN A 528 -65.81 -56.32 21.36
C ASN A 528 -65.60 -56.73 22.82
N GLU A 529 -64.58 -57.56 23.09
CA GLU A 529 -64.22 -57.95 24.46
C GLU A 529 -63.64 -56.77 25.27
N LEU A 530 -62.92 -55.87 24.60
CA LEU A 530 -62.28 -54.70 25.23
C LEU A 530 -63.22 -53.51 25.42
N VAL A 531 -64.46 -53.56 24.91
CA VAL A 531 -65.47 -52.49 24.99
C VAL A 531 -64.92 -51.13 24.52
N LEU A 532 -64.13 -51.15 23.45
CA LEU A 532 -63.50 -49.94 22.89
C LEU A 532 -64.48 -49.19 21.99
N ALA A 533 -64.38 -47.85 22.01
CA ALA A 533 -65.15 -47.00 21.11
C ALA A 533 -64.66 -47.16 19.66
N LYS A 534 -65.53 -46.85 18.69
CA LYS A 534 -65.12 -46.72 17.29
C LYS A 534 -64.12 -45.56 17.17
N GLY A 535 -63.01 -45.77 16.49
CA GLY A 535 -61.95 -44.77 16.43
C GLY A 535 -60.59 -45.27 15.95
N ILE A 536 -59.60 -44.40 16.09
CA ILE A 536 -58.20 -44.67 15.74
C ILE A 536 -57.46 -45.05 17.01
N TYR A 537 -56.69 -46.12 16.94
CA TYR A 537 -55.83 -46.58 18.02
C TYR A 537 -54.42 -46.75 17.50
N THR A 538 -53.43 -46.61 18.38
CA THR A 538 -52.04 -46.91 18.04
C THR A 538 -51.63 -48.14 18.84
N LEU A 539 -51.29 -49.21 18.13
CA LEU A 539 -50.61 -50.35 18.74
C LEU A 539 -49.12 -50.02 18.82
N TRP A 540 -48.56 -50.19 20.00
CA TRP A 540 -47.14 -49.99 20.30
C TRP A 540 -46.52 -51.35 20.61
N LEU A 541 -45.47 -51.73 19.88
CA LEU A 541 -44.67 -52.93 20.15
C LEU A 541 -43.26 -52.47 20.53
N SER A 542 -42.80 -52.81 21.72
CA SER A 542 -41.44 -52.57 22.20
C SER A 542 -40.68 -53.89 22.33
N CYS A 543 -39.44 -53.90 21.88
CA CYS A 543 -38.54 -55.04 21.86
C CYS A 543 -37.17 -54.59 22.38
N ASN A 544 -36.73 -55.09 23.54
CA ASN A 544 -35.44 -54.72 24.16
C ASN A 544 -35.20 -53.19 24.24
N GLY A 545 -36.23 -52.43 24.60
CA GLY A 545 -36.17 -50.96 24.75
C GLY A 545 -36.38 -50.15 23.47
N LYS A 546 -36.80 -50.80 22.38
CA LYS A 546 -36.91 -50.23 21.04
C LYS A 546 -38.31 -50.45 20.48
N SER A 547 -38.98 -49.43 19.95
CA SER A 547 -40.42 -49.49 19.64
C SER A 547 -40.77 -49.37 18.15
N SER A 548 -41.82 -50.07 17.73
CA SER A 548 -42.52 -49.90 16.44
C SER A 548 -44.02 -49.71 16.70
N HIS A 549 -44.74 -49.09 15.78
CA HIS A 549 -46.16 -48.80 15.96
C HIS A 549 -47.00 -49.01 14.70
N VAL A 550 -48.24 -49.46 14.88
CA VAL A 550 -49.24 -49.63 13.80
C VAL A 550 -50.52 -48.89 14.18
N LYS A 551 -51.07 -48.13 13.24
CA LYS A 551 -52.37 -47.47 13.39
C LYS A 551 -53.49 -48.47 13.09
N LEU A 552 -54.43 -48.60 14.03
CA LEU A 552 -55.60 -49.46 13.95
C LEU A 552 -56.86 -48.61 13.77
N PHE A 553 -57.73 -49.02 12.85
CA PHE A 553 -59.00 -48.36 12.56
C PHE A 553 -60.17 -49.28 12.94
N ALA A 554 -60.80 -49.00 14.08
CA ALA A 554 -61.95 -49.75 14.59
C ALA A 554 -63.27 -49.10 14.11
N ASN A 555 -64.06 -49.85 13.32
CA ASN A 555 -65.27 -49.36 12.65
C ASN A 555 -66.59 -49.67 13.34
#